data_AF-A0A0S8A1D2-F1
#
_entry.id   AF-A0A0S8A1D2-F1
#
_cell.length_a   1.000
_cell.length_b   1.000
_cell.length_c   1.000
_cell.angle_alpha   90.00
_cell.angle_beta   90.00
_cell.angle_gamma   90.00
#
_symmetry.space_group_name_H-M   'P 1'
#
loop_
_entity.id
_entity.type
_entity.pdbx_description
1 polymer ?
#
loop_
_entity_poly.entity_id
_entity_poly.type
_entity_poly.pdbx_seq_one_letter_code
_entity_poly.pdbx_strand_id
1 'polypeptide(L)'
;MIRKPETSDDVTTTAKQILDYLQQRPTAADTLEGIAYWWLMQQRLSENLAFVEQAVDELVEKGYLTAQESKTSGKVYSLKKNEQNN
;
A
#
# COMPACT_ATOMS: atom_id res chain seq x y z
N MET A 1 -11.12 13.62 -3.82
CA MET A 1 -12.10 13.79 -4.92
C MET A 1 -11.95 12.57 -5.81
N ILE A 2 -12.90 11.64 -5.81
CA ILE A 2 -12.77 10.41 -6.63
C ILE A 2 -13.10 10.79 -8.07
N ARG A 3 -12.12 10.66 -8.98
CA ARG A 3 -12.35 10.88 -10.42
C ARG A 3 -13.44 9.91 -10.87
N LYS A 4 -14.49 10.43 -11.50
CA LYS A 4 -15.42 9.58 -12.24
C LYS A 4 -14.65 9.01 -13.46
N PRO A 5 -14.85 7.75 -13.83
CA PRO A 5 -14.31 7.24 -15.08
C PRO A 5 -14.94 8.04 -16.23
N GLU A 6 -14.12 8.74 -17.02
CA GLU A 6 -14.60 9.59 -18.13
C GLU A 6 -14.53 8.86 -19.49
N THR A 7 -13.88 7.69 -19.54
CA THR A 7 -13.60 6.96 -20.78
C THR A 7 -13.81 5.44 -20.64
N SER A 8 -14.14 4.74 -21.73
CA SER A 8 -14.31 3.27 -21.73
C SER A 8 -13.01 2.53 -21.34
N ASP A 9 -11.87 3.19 -21.54
CA ASP A 9 -10.55 2.65 -21.19
C ASP A 9 -10.33 2.61 -19.68
N ASP A 10 -10.91 3.55 -18.93
CA ASP A 10 -10.86 3.58 -17.46
C ASP A 10 -11.67 2.41 -16.86
N VAL A 11 -12.85 2.15 -17.44
CA VAL A 11 -13.71 1.03 -17.03
C VAL A 11 -13.05 -0.31 -17.35
N THR A 12 -12.42 -0.44 -18.52
CA THR A 12 -11.73 -1.66 -18.94
C THR A 12 -10.51 -1.94 -18.07
N THR A 13 -9.74 -0.90 -17.72
CA THR A 13 -8.60 -1.01 -16.81
C THR A 13 -9.05 -1.42 -15.41
N THR A 14 -10.09 -0.78 -14.89
CA THR A 14 -10.69 -1.11 -13.59
C THR A 14 -11.21 -2.55 -13.57
N ALA A 15 -11.87 -3.00 -14.64
CA ALA A 15 -12.39 -4.36 -14.75
C ALA A 15 -11.28 -5.42 -14.73
N LYS A 16 -10.15 -5.18 -15.42
CA LYS A 16 -8.97 -6.08 -15.37
C LYS A 16 -8.41 -6.18 -13.95
N GLN A 17 -8.28 -5.06 -13.26
CA GLN A 17 -7.74 -5.04 -11.90
C GLN A 17 -8.66 -5.75 -10.88
N ILE A 18 -9.98 -5.62 -11.03
CA ILE A 18 -10.97 -6.37 -10.24
C ILE A 18 -10.85 -7.87 -10.51
N LEU A 19 -10.68 -8.28 -11.77
CA LEU A 19 -10.48 -9.68 -12.16
C LEU A 19 -9.20 -10.27 -11.56
N ASP A 20 -8.07 -9.58 -11.68
CA ASP A 20 -6.78 -10.01 -11.12
C ASP A 20 -6.87 -10.19 -9.59
N TYR A 21 -7.63 -9.33 -8.90
CA TYR A 21 -7.89 -9.44 -7.47
C TYR A 21 -8.70 -10.69 -7.11
N LEU A 22 -9.84 -10.90 -7.79
CA LEU A 22 -10.71 -12.05 -7.52
C LEU A 22 -10.00 -13.38 -7.83
N GLN A 23 -9.11 -13.41 -8.83
CA GLN A 23 -8.28 -14.57 -9.13
C GLN A 23 -7.28 -14.90 -8.02
N GLN A 24 -6.73 -13.89 -7.34
CA GLN A 24 -5.82 -14.08 -6.21
C GLN A 24 -6.55 -14.49 -4.92
N ARG A 25 -7.88 -14.28 -4.87
CA ARG A 25 -8.74 -14.65 -3.73
C ARG A 25 -9.93 -15.47 -4.21
N PRO A 26 -9.73 -16.73 -4.62
CA PRO A 26 -10.78 -17.57 -5.19
C PRO A 26 -11.94 -17.90 -4.22
N THR A 27 -11.80 -17.61 -2.93
CA THR A 27 -12.86 -17.74 -1.91
C THR A 27 -13.55 -16.41 -1.57
N ALA A 28 -13.13 -15.29 -2.17
CA ALA A 28 -13.74 -13.98 -1.95
C ALA A 28 -15.08 -13.89 -2.71
N ALA A 29 -16.15 -14.31 -2.05
CA ALA A 29 -17.51 -13.92 -2.42
C ALA A 29 -17.79 -12.54 -1.83
N ASP A 30 -17.18 -11.50 -2.41
CA ASP A 30 -17.39 -10.11 -1.98
C ASP A 30 -18.63 -9.51 -2.66
N THR A 31 -19.31 -8.59 -1.97
CA THR A 31 -20.36 -7.76 -2.58
C THR A 31 -19.75 -6.66 -3.44
N LEU A 32 -20.56 -5.97 -4.24
CA LEU A 32 -20.09 -4.81 -5.00
C LEU A 32 -19.45 -3.74 -4.10
N GLU A 33 -20.04 -3.51 -2.93
CA GLU A 33 -19.50 -2.62 -1.90
C GLU A 33 -18.17 -3.13 -1.34
N GLY A 34 -18.02 -4.45 -1.14
CA GLY A 34 -16.76 -5.07 -0.72
C GLY A 34 -15.65 -4.91 -1.75
N ILE A 35 -15.97 -5.18 -3.02
CA ILE A 35 -15.06 -4.97 -4.16
C ILE A 35 -14.67 -3.49 -4.26
N ALA A 36 -15.63 -2.57 -4.17
CA ALA A 36 -15.38 -1.14 -4.28
C ALA A 36 -14.56 -0.60 -3.09
N TYR A 37 -14.86 -1.04 -1.86
CA TYR A 37 -14.14 -0.60 -0.67
C TYR A 37 -12.70 -1.10 -0.66
N TRP A 38 -12.48 -2.35 -1.02
CA TRP A 38 -11.14 -2.92 -1.15
C TRP A 38 -10.36 -2.26 -2.28
N TRP A 39 -10.98 -2.03 -3.45
CA TRP A 39 -10.32 -1.34 -4.56
C TRP A 39 -9.91 0.10 -4.19
N LEU A 40 -10.79 0.85 -3.53
CA LEU A 40 -10.48 2.19 -3.04
C LEU A 40 -9.37 2.18 -1.98
N MET A 41 -9.33 1.16 -1.13
CA MET A 41 -8.28 0.99 -0.13
C MET A 41 -6.95 0.60 -0.78
N GLN A 42 -6.96 -0.32 -1.76
CA GLN A 42 -5.78 -0.76 -2.49
C GLN A 42 -5.20 0.37 -3.33
N GLN A 43 -6.04 1.11 -4.07
CA GLN A 43 -5.60 2.27 -4.85
C GLN A 43 -4.99 3.34 -3.96
N ARG A 44 -5.66 3.70 -2.84
CA ARG A 44 -5.10 4.65 -1.88
C ARG A 44 -3.83 4.13 -1.22
N LEU A 45 -3.75 2.83 -0.92
CA LEU A 45 -2.56 2.25 -0.31
C LEU A 45 -1.39 2.34 -1.28
N SER A 46 -1.57 2.00 -2.55
CA SER A 46 -0.55 2.10 -3.59
C SER A 46 -0.10 3.54 -3.84
N GLU A 47 -1.04 4.49 -3.94
CA GLU A 47 -0.72 5.92 -4.12
C GLU A 47 0.02 6.50 -2.90
N ASN A 48 -0.36 6.07 -1.68
CA ASN A 48 0.29 6.55 -0.47
C ASN A 48 1.59 5.81 -0.15
N LEU A 49 1.83 4.61 -0.69
CA LEU A 49 3.01 3.82 -0.35
C LEU A 49 4.31 4.53 -0.74
N ALA A 50 4.37 5.13 -1.93
CA ALA A 50 5.54 5.89 -2.38
C ALA A 50 5.82 7.10 -1.46
N PHE A 51 4.76 7.77 -1.01
CA PHE A 51 4.88 8.90 -0.08
C PHE A 51 5.33 8.45 1.32
N VAL A 52 4.81 7.31 1.78
CA VAL A 52 5.21 6.69 3.05
C VAL A 52 6.65 6.19 2.99
N GLU A 53 7.07 5.58 1.88
CA GLU A 53 8.47 5.17 1.66
C GLU A 53 9.41 6.36 1.74
N GLN A 54 9.10 7.45 1.04
CA GLN A 54 9.90 8.68 1.08
C GLN A 54 9.96 9.29 2.49
N ALA A 55 8.84 9.33 3.21
CA ALA A 55 8.79 9.85 4.58
C ALA A 55 9.59 8.97 5.55
N VAL A 56 9.52 7.64 5.39
CA VAL A 56 10.28 6.70 6.22
C VAL A 56 11.78 6.79 5.92
N ASP A 57 12.18 6.92 4.66
CA ASP A 57 13.58 7.11 4.27
C ASP A 57 14.15 8.42 4.84
N GLU A 58 13.37 9.51 4.82
CA GLU A 58 13.76 10.79 5.45
C GLU A 58 13.95 10.65 6.97
N LEU A 59 13.08 9.87 7.64
CA LEU A 59 13.21 9.60 9.07
C LEU A 59 14.42 8.70 9.41
N VAL A 60 14.82 7.81 8.50
CA VAL A 60 16.06 7.02 8.62
C VAL A 60 17.28 7.92 8.44
N GLU A 61 17.28 8.79 7.43
CA GLU A 61 18.38 9.74 7.17
C GLU A 61 18.60 10.70 8.34
N LYS A 62 17.51 11.21 8.94
CA LYS A 62 17.55 12.03 10.16
C LYS A 62 17.94 11.25 11.43
N GLY A 63 18.06 9.92 11.34
CA GLY A 63 18.48 9.06 12.44
C GLY A 63 17.39 8.78 13.47
N TYR A 64 16.12 9.05 13.18
CA TYR A 64 15.00 8.69 14.05
C TYR A 64 14.61 7.22 13.91
N LEU A 65 14.74 6.66 12.71
CA LEU A 65 14.47 5.24 12.42
C LEU A 65 15.74 4.50 12.02
N THR A 66 15.74 3.19 12.22
CA THR A 66 16.71 2.25 11.66
C THR A 66 16.01 1.33 10.68
N ALA A 67 16.60 1.15 9.49
CA ALA A 67 16.17 0.18 8.50
C ALA A 67 17.06 -1.07 8.58
N GLN A 68 16.45 -2.25 8.64
CA GLN A 68 17.14 -3.53 8.65
C GLN A 68 16.53 -4.47 7.61
N GLU A 69 17.36 -5.13 6.81
CA GLU A 69 16.89 -6.16 5.90
C GLU A 69 16.70 -7.48 6.65
N SER A 70 15.46 -7.96 6.65
CA SER A 70 15.11 -9.28 7.15
C SER A 70 14.96 -10.25 5.97
N LYS A 71 15.61 -11.41 6.06
CA LYS A 71 15.47 -12.48 5.06
C LYS A 71 14.05 -13.03 4.95
N THR A 72 13.22 -12.81 5.98
CA THR A 72 11.86 -13.36 6.10
C THR A 72 10.77 -12.37 5.70
N SER A 73 11.01 -11.07 5.88
CA SER A 73 9.95 -10.04 5.77
C SER A 73 10.37 -8.81 4.96
N GLY A 74 11.58 -8.79 4.38
CA GLY A 74 12.09 -7.64 3.63
C GLY A 74 12.61 -6.52 4.53
N LYS A 75 12.59 -5.28 4.04
CA LYS A 75 13.10 -4.10 4.75
C LYS A 75 12.17 -3.75 5.92
N VAL A 76 12.67 -3.87 7.14
CA VAL A 76 11.95 -3.59 8.38
C VAL A 76 12.46 -2.28 8.96
N TYR A 77 11.54 -1.39 9.34
CA TYR A 77 11.86 -0.11 9.96
C TYR A 77 11.48 -0.13 11.44
N SER A 78 12.37 0.35 12.31
CA SER A 78 12.16 0.41 13.75
C SER A 78 12.63 1.74 14.31
N LEU A 79 12.02 2.21 15.41
CA LEU A 79 12.48 3.41 16.10
C LEU A 79 13.91 3.18 16.59
N LYS A 80 14.81 4.12 16.27
CA LYS A 80 16.15 4.10 16.82
C LYS A 80 16.01 4.29 18.33
N LYS A 81 16.26 3.22 19.11
CA LYS A 81 16.42 3.38 20.55
C LYS A 81 17.61 4.31 20.76
N ASN A 82 17.33 5.51 21.24
CA ASN A 82 18.36 6.32 21.85
C ASN A 82 18.78 5.54 23.09
N GLU A 83 19.93 4.88 23.03
CA GLU A 83 20.67 4.52 24.24
C GLU A 83 21.12 5.84 24.89
N GLN A 84 20.17 6.51 25.54
CA GLN A 84 20.45 7.49 26.58
C GLN A 84 20.98 6.67 27.75
N ASN A 85 22.28 6.41 27.67
CA ASN A 85 23.08 5.85 28.72
C ASN A 85 23.22 6.91 29.82
N ASN A 86 22.97 6.47 31.06
CA ASN A 86 23.54 6.95 32.31
C ASN A 86 23.03 8.28 32.89
#